data_AF-A0A1H4BK28-F1
#
_entry.id   AF-A0A1H4BK28-F1
#
_cell.length_a   1.000
_cell.length_b   1.000
_cell.length_c   1.000
_cell.angle_alpha   90.00
_cell.angle_beta   90.00
_cell.angle_gamma   90.00
#
_symmetry.space_group_name_H-M   'P 1'
#
loop_
_entity.id
_entity.type
_entity.pdbx_description
1 polymer ?
#
loop_
_entity_poly.entity_id
_entity_poly.type
_entity_poly.pdbx_seq_one_letter_code
_entity_poly.pdbx_strand_id
1 'polypeptide(L)'
;MSVQRSQAGVSRRTVIAGAAWAVPAIAVVSNAPAFAASPIVEPELIPGTLCKYPGGSAGNDLKHAYRFRANFTNKSTHTVNVEPLPGASSITFDGDAGRVGRLRFFESDPLTGGELGSFTLEGGETKPFYLVLDNYGNSQDASGTITIAFKVTDNVTGESMTQVFTVRFPKGIIGCDKL
;
A
#
# COMPACT_ATOMS: atom_id res chain seq x y z
N MET A 1 -37.26 -75.47 -19.20
CA MET A 1 -35.82 -75.18 -19.17
C MET A 1 -35.63 -73.67 -19.19
N SER A 2 -35.33 -73.07 -18.05
CA SER A 2 -35.15 -71.62 -17.88
C SER A 2 -33.66 -71.25 -17.90
N VAL A 3 -33.26 -70.34 -18.80
CA VAL A 3 -31.89 -69.82 -18.90
C VAL A 3 -31.75 -68.63 -17.94
N GLN A 4 -30.87 -68.74 -16.94
CA GLN A 4 -30.58 -67.68 -15.98
C GLN A 4 -29.28 -66.95 -16.38
N ARG A 5 -29.37 -65.65 -16.70
CA ARG A 5 -28.21 -64.77 -16.97
C ARG A 5 -27.41 -64.55 -15.68
N SER A 6 -26.10 -64.78 -15.73
CA SER A 6 -25.15 -64.36 -14.70
C SER A 6 -24.90 -62.85 -14.82
N GLN A 7 -25.39 -62.04 -13.88
CA GLN A 7 -24.91 -60.67 -13.69
C GLN A 7 -23.56 -60.73 -12.94
N ALA A 8 -22.50 -60.26 -13.58
CA ALA A 8 -21.20 -60.09 -12.93
C ALA A 8 -21.31 -59.00 -11.84
N GLY A 9 -21.32 -59.42 -10.58
CA GLY A 9 -21.37 -58.53 -9.42
C GLY A 9 -20.04 -57.78 -9.23
N VAL A 10 -20.12 -56.48 -8.96
CA VAL A 10 -18.98 -55.64 -8.58
C VAL A 10 -18.34 -56.21 -7.30
N SER A 11 -17.07 -56.59 -7.36
CA SER A 11 -16.39 -57.19 -6.20
C SER A 11 -15.93 -56.10 -5.21
N ARG A 12 -15.91 -56.45 -3.93
CA ARG A 12 -15.44 -55.58 -2.83
C ARG A 12 -14.01 -55.05 -3.03
N ARG A 13 -13.16 -55.75 -3.79
CA ARG A 13 -11.80 -55.30 -4.14
C ARG A 13 -11.79 -54.08 -5.08
N THR A 14 -12.79 -53.95 -5.94
CA THR A 14 -12.91 -52.79 -6.85
C THR A 14 -13.25 -51.51 -6.10
N VAL A 15 -14.03 -51.62 -5.02
CA VAL A 15 -14.42 -50.46 -4.19
C VAL A 15 -13.22 -49.92 -3.39
N ILE A 16 -12.35 -50.79 -2.87
CA ILE A 16 -11.21 -50.38 -2.05
C ILE A 16 -10.13 -49.66 -2.88
N ALA A 17 -9.95 -50.04 -4.15
CA ALA A 17 -8.98 -49.38 -5.04
C ALA A 17 -9.34 -47.91 -5.34
N GLY A 18 -10.62 -47.54 -5.33
CA GLY A 18 -11.05 -46.15 -5.53
C GLY A 18 -10.84 -45.25 -4.31
N ALA A 19 -10.87 -45.82 -3.10
CA ALA A 19 -10.69 -45.08 -1.85
C ALA A 19 -9.22 -44.66 -1.59
N ALA A 20 -8.25 -45.35 -2.21
CA ALA A 20 -6.82 -45.03 -2.04
C ALA A 20 -6.40 -43.68 -2.64
N TRP A 21 -7.24 -43.07 -3.49
CA TRP A 21 -7.01 -41.75 -4.08
C TRP A 21 -7.88 -40.64 -3.48
N ALA A 22 -8.72 -40.95 -2.49
CA ALA A 22 -9.46 -39.95 -1.74
C ALA A 22 -8.53 -39.29 -0.71
N VAL A 23 -7.67 -38.40 -1.19
CA VAL A 23 -7.00 -37.44 -0.31
C VAL A 23 -8.11 -36.57 0.27
N PRO A 24 -8.28 -36.50 1.61
CA PRO A 24 -9.16 -35.51 2.20
C PRO A 24 -8.60 -34.16 1.81
N ALA A 25 -9.25 -33.48 0.87
CA ALA A 25 -9.09 -32.05 0.70
C ALA A 25 -9.65 -31.42 1.97
N ILE A 26 -8.86 -31.43 3.05
CA ILE A 26 -9.04 -30.46 4.11
C ILE A 26 -8.82 -29.15 3.38
N ALA A 27 -9.92 -28.45 3.10
CA ALA A 27 -9.87 -27.03 2.84
C ALA A 27 -9.26 -26.43 4.10
N VAL A 28 -7.93 -26.37 4.13
CA VAL A 28 -7.24 -25.37 4.93
C VAL A 28 -7.76 -24.09 4.30
N VAL A 29 -8.83 -23.55 4.88
CA VAL A 29 -9.11 -22.14 4.74
C VAL A 29 -7.84 -21.52 5.28
N SER A 30 -6.88 -21.26 4.38
CA SER A 30 -5.89 -20.26 4.67
C SER A 30 -6.74 -19.08 5.08
N ASN A 31 -6.55 -18.60 6.30
CA ASN A 31 -7.02 -17.29 6.66
C ASN A 31 -6.24 -16.35 5.72
N ALA A 32 -6.68 -16.24 4.46
CA ALA A 32 -6.45 -15.06 3.66
C ALA A 32 -6.92 -13.94 4.58
N PRO A 33 -6.02 -13.06 5.03
CA PRO A 33 -6.41 -12.04 5.97
C PRO A 33 -7.63 -11.35 5.38
N ALA A 34 -8.71 -11.22 6.16
CA ALA A 34 -9.94 -10.57 5.72
C ALA A 34 -9.72 -9.09 5.32
N PHE A 35 -8.49 -8.60 5.43
CA PHE A 35 -7.93 -7.40 4.80
C PHE A 35 -7.78 -7.50 3.27
N ALA A 36 -8.58 -8.32 2.59
CA ALA A 36 -8.64 -8.38 1.13
C ALA A 36 -9.68 -7.42 0.51
N ALA A 37 -10.42 -6.61 1.29
CA ALA A 37 -11.53 -5.82 0.73
C ALA A 37 -11.53 -4.30 0.95
N SER A 38 -10.77 -3.72 1.88
CA SER A 38 -10.68 -2.25 1.97
C SER A 38 -9.41 -1.80 2.72
N PRO A 39 -8.77 -0.72 2.28
CA PRO A 39 -7.70 -0.08 3.05
C PRO A 39 -8.21 0.37 4.42
N ILE A 40 -7.49 0.02 5.51
CA ILE A 40 -7.80 0.51 6.87
C ILE A 40 -7.60 2.03 6.93
N VAL A 41 -6.58 2.53 6.22
CA VAL A 41 -6.28 3.96 6.15
C VAL A 41 -6.31 4.36 4.70
N GLU A 42 -7.25 5.23 4.36
CA GLU A 42 -7.42 5.74 3.00
C GLU A 42 -6.76 7.12 2.90
N PRO A 43 -5.62 7.24 2.20
CA PRO A 43 -5.05 8.53 1.84
C PRO A 43 -5.76 9.10 0.61
N GLU A 44 -6.21 10.35 0.72
CA GLU A 44 -6.75 11.13 -0.40
C GLU A 44 -5.81 12.30 -0.70
N LEU A 45 -5.25 12.36 -1.91
CA LEU A 45 -4.37 13.47 -2.29
C LEU A 45 -5.18 14.77 -2.42
N ILE A 46 -4.65 15.84 -1.86
CA ILE A 46 -5.20 17.17 -2.04
C ILE A 46 -4.69 17.70 -3.40
N PRO A 47 -5.56 17.95 -4.39
CA PRO A 47 -5.15 18.42 -5.70
C PRO A 47 -4.35 19.72 -5.63
N GLY A 48 -3.39 19.89 -6.55
CA GLY A 48 -2.58 21.11 -6.63
C GLY A 48 -1.53 21.29 -5.53
N THR A 49 -1.40 20.35 -4.59
CA THR A 49 -0.39 20.42 -3.52
C THR A 49 0.94 19.75 -3.88
N LEU A 50 0.99 19.07 -5.02
CA LEU A 50 2.21 18.45 -5.52
C LEU A 50 3.18 19.53 -5.96
N CYS A 51 4.37 19.52 -5.36
CA CYS A 51 5.46 20.39 -5.75
C CYS A 51 6.79 19.69 -5.61
N LYS A 52 7.81 20.31 -6.21
CA LYS A 52 9.17 19.83 -6.15
C LYS A 52 10.07 20.82 -5.43
N TYR A 53 10.92 20.33 -4.54
CA TYR A 53 11.96 21.14 -3.92
C TYR A 53 13.15 21.36 -4.86
N PRO A 54 13.74 22.57 -4.87
CA PRO A 54 14.91 22.86 -5.69
C PRO A 54 16.12 22.00 -5.28
N GLY A 55 17.04 21.79 -6.24
CA GLY A 55 18.29 21.07 -5.97
C GLY A 55 19.29 21.87 -5.12
N GLY A 56 19.19 23.19 -5.17
CA GLY A 56 19.99 24.11 -4.36
C GLY A 56 19.28 24.43 -3.04
N SER A 57 19.93 24.13 -1.92
CA SER A 57 19.70 24.75 -0.61
C SER A 57 18.26 24.78 -0.08
N ALA A 58 17.46 23.71 -0.26
CA ALA A 58 16.40 23.47 0.72
C ALA A 58 17.09 23.18 2.06
N GLY A 59 16.87 24.03 3.08
CA GLY A 59 17.64 24.08 4.34
C GLY A 59 17.63 22.83 5.22
N ASN A 60 16.88 21.81 4.83
CA ASN A 60 16.75 20.49 5.45
C ASN A 60 16.89 19.48 4.31
N ASP A 61 17.47 18.29 4.47
CA ASP A 61 17.80 17.25 3.46
C ASP A 61 16.68 16.84 2.46
N LEU A 62 16.07 17.81 1.79
CA LEU A 62 14.88 17.79 0.94
C LEU A 62 15.27 18.13 -0.50
N LYS A 63 16.57 18.09 -0.80
CA LYS A 63 17.10 18.37 -2.14
C LYS A 63 16.51 17.38 -3.12
N HIS A 64 15.95 17.89 -4.21
CA HIS A 64 15.27 17.08 -5.23
C HIS A 64 14.14 16.20 -4.70
N ALA A 65 13.54 16.57 -3.57
CA ALA A 65 12.41 15.86 -3.02
C ALA A 65 11.09 16.35 -3.65
N TYR A 66 10.10 15.47 -3.66
CA TYR A 66 8.73 15.78 -4.07
C TYR A 66 7.86 15.83 -2.81
N ARG A 67 7.05 16.88 -2.71
CA ARG A 67 6.09 17.08 -1.63
C ARG A 67 4.68 17.02 -2.19
N PHE A 68 3.78 16.40 -1.46
CA PHE A 68 2.35 16.44 -1.70
C PHE A 68 1.61 16.42 -0.37
N ARG A 69 0.35 16.81 -0.36
CA ARG A 69 -0.49 16.79 0.83
C ARG A 69 -1.59 15.76 0.65
N ALA A 70 -1.88 14.97 1.67
CA ALA A 70 -2.97 14.02 1.64
C ALA A 70 -3.74 14.02 2.96
N ASN A 71 -5.05 13.79 2.86
CA ASN A 71 -5.91 13.52 4.01
C ASN A 71 -5.87 12.02 4.26
N PHE A 72 -5.37 11.60 5.42
CA PHE A 72 -5.42 10.21 5.84
C PHE A 72 -6.67 10.00 6.68
N THR A 73 -7.55 9.12 6.21
CA THR A 73 -8.78 8.75 6.92
C THR A 73 -8.67 7.34 7.46
N ASN A 74 -8.78 7.16 8.76
CA ASN A 74 -8.90 5.84 9.36
C ASN A 74 -10.35 5.34 9.22
N LYS A 75 -10.54 4.26 8.46
CA LYS A 75 -11.84 3.64 8.21
C LYS A 75 -12.23 2.62 9.27
N SER A 76 -11.31 2.25 10.16
CA SER A 76 -11.64 1.37 11.28
C SER A 76 -12.28 2.13 12.42
N THR A 77 -12.81 1.38 13.40
CA THR A 77 -13.26 1.89 14.69
C THR A 77 -12.16 1.91 15.74
N HIS A 78 -10.98 1.36 15.43
CA HIS A 78 -9.86 1.25 16.35
C HIS A 78 -8.84 2.35 16.08
N THR A 79 -8.07 2.68 17.10
CA THR A 79 -6.89 3.53 16.94
C THR A 79 -5.82 2.77 16.15
N VAL A 80 -5.26 3.41 15.11
CA VAL A 80 -4.22 2.81 14.26
C VAL A 80 -2.96 3.66 14.25
N ASN A 81 -1.80 3.01 14.23
CA ASN A 81 -0.50 3.65 14.02
C ASN A 81 -0.09 3.50 12.55
N VAL A 82 0.37 4.58 11.94
CA VAL A 82 0.83 4.66 10.55
C VAL A 82 2.30 5.04 10.53
N GLU A 83 3.12 4.22 9.87
CA GLU A 83 4.57 4.41 9.78
C GLU A 83 5.09 4.23 8.33
N PRO A 84 6.11 5.01 7.90
CA PRO A 84 6.70 4.85 6.59
C PRO A 84 7.27 3.45 6.43
N LEU A 85 7.11 2.84 5.26
CA LEU A 85 7.75 1.58 4.95
C LEU A 85 9.05 1.84 4.17
N PRO A 86 10.24 1.65 4.77
CA PRO A 86 11.50 1.99 4.13
C PRO A 86 11.71 1.19 2.84
N GLY A 87 12.11 1.87 1.76
CA GLY A 87 12.45 1.23 0.48
C GLY A 87 11.25 0.69 -0.33
N ALA A 88 10.02 0.93 0.10
CA ALA A 88 8.82 0.47 -0.60
C ALA A 88 8.10 1.57 -1.40
N SER A 89 8.44 2.84 -1.18
CA SER A 89 7.87 3.98 -1.91
C SER A 89 8.72 4.37 -3.12
N SER A 90 8.07 4.70 -4.23
CA SER A 90 8.73 4.97 -5.49
C SER A 90 8.07 6.10 -6.27
N ILE A 91 8.84 6.70 -7.18
CA ILE A 91 8.34 7.63 -8.19
C ILE A 91 8.86 7.11 -9.53
N THR A 92 7.94 6.91 -10.45
CA THR A 92 8.21 6.50 -11.83
C THR A 92 7.83 7.64 -12.74
N PHE A 93 8.80 8.23 -13.41
CA PHE A 93 8.54 9.22 -14.45
C PHE A 93 8.16 8.50 -15.76
N ASP A 94 7.25 9.09 -16.52
CA ASP A 94 6.81 8.52 -17.79
C ASP A 94 8.02 8.39 -18.74
N GLY A 95 8.32 7.15 -19.16
CA GLY A 95 9.46 6.84 -20.03
C GLY A 95 10.78 6.51 -19.31
N ASP A 96 10.81 6.58 -17.97
CA ASP A 96 11.96 6.23 -17.15
C ASP A 96 11.69 5.01 -16.27
N ALA A 97 12.77 4.39 -15.77
CA ALA A 97 12.67 3.39 -14.71
C ALA A 97 12.23 4.05 -13.39
N GLY A 98 11.38 3.34 -12.63
CA GLY A 98 10.97 3.74 -11.29
C GLY A 98 12.17 3.89 -10.37
N ARG A 99 12.20 4.99 -9.61
CA ARG A 99 13.20 5.24 -8.57
C ARG A 99 12.58 4.90 -7.23
N VAL A 100 13.34 4.29 -6.34
CA VAL A 100 12.93 4.10 -4.94
C VAL A 100 13.53 5.22 -4.12
N GLY A 101 12.78 5.72 -3.16
CA GLY A 101 13.24 6.76 -2.25
C GLY A 101 12.55 6.64 -0.92
N ARG A 102 12.90 7.54 0.00
CA ARG A 102 12.43 7.44 1.37
C ARG A 102 11.20 8.34 1.55
N LEU A 103 10.16 7.71 2.10
CA LEU A 103 8.94 8.39 2.51
C LEU A 103 9.15 9.00 3.89
N ARG A 104 8.73 10.25 4.03
CA ARG A 104 8.68 10.99 5.30
C ARG A 104 7.33 11.67 5.46
N PHE A 105 6.81 11.62 6.68
CA PHE A 105 5.57 12.29 7.06
C PHE A 105 5.88 13.61 7.76
N PHE A 106 5.03 14.61 7.60
CA PHE A 106 5.15 15.89 8.28
C PHE A 106 3.76 16.43 8.68
N GLU A 107 3.64 17.00 9.87
CA GLU A 107 2.38 17.66 10.34
C GLU A 107 2.26 19.10 9.82
N SER A 108 3.39 19.74 9.59
CA SER A 108 3.51 21.10 9.08
C SER A 108 4.27 21.13 7.75
N ASP A 109 4.40 22.33 7.16
CA ASP A 109 5.21 22.49 5.96
C ASP A 109 6.65 21.99 6.24
N PRO A 110 7.23 21.09 5.41
CA PRO A 110 8.56 20.54 5.63
C PRO A 110 9.69 21.58 5.70
N LEU A 111 9.48 22.79 5.18
CA LEU A 111 10.43 23.90 5.34
C LEU A 111 10.42 24.50 6.75
N THR A 112 9.29 24.41 7.46
CA THR A 112 9.13 24.87 8.84
C THR A 112 9.45 23.78 9.88
N GLY A 113 9.65 22.54 9.44
CA GLY A 113 9.91 21.38 10.31
C GLY A 113 8.68 20.50 10.50
N GLY A 114 8.65 19.75 11.60
CA GLY A 114 7.53 18.86 11.95
C GLY A 114 7.57 17.49 11.28
N GLU A 115 8.78 16.97 10.99
CA GLU A 115 8.94 15.59 10.51
C GLU A 115 8.44 14.60 11.56
N LEU A 116 7.63 13.65 11.12
CA LEU A 116 7.14 12.54 11.91
C LEU A 116 7.79 11.23 11.48
N GLY A 117 8.17 10.42 12.46
CA GLY A 117 8.53 9.02 12.24
C GLY A 117 7.31 8.13 12.03
N SER A 118 6.25 8.35 12.80
CA SER A 118 4.94 7.69 12.68
C SER A 118 3.87 8.60 13.26
N PHE A 119 2.60 8.31 12.99
CA PHE A 119 1.48 9.03 13.58
C PHE A 119 0.32 8.10 13.90
N THR A 120 -0.57 8.56 14.75
CA THR A 120 -1.74 7.81 15.20
C THR A 120 -3.02 8.47 14.70
N LEU A 121 -3.97 7.64 14.27
CA LEU A 121 -5.32 8.06 13.89
C LEU A 121 -6.33 7.31 14.74
N GLU A 122 -7.24 8.05 15.38
CA GLU A 122 -8.38 7.45 16.05
C GLU A 122 -9.37 6.84 15.04
N GLY A 123 -10.25 5.96 15.51
CA GLY A 123 -11.27 5.34 14.65
C GLY A 123 -12.16 6.39 13.99
N GLY A 124 -12.26 6.38 12.65
CA GLY A 124 -13.02 7.37 11.88
C GLY A 124 -12.33 8.73 11.72
N GLU A 125 -11.13 8.93 12.27
CA GLU A 125 -10.43 10.22 12.21
C GLU A 125 -9.85 10.50 10.82
N THR A 126 -9.96 11.75 10.38
CA THR A 126 -9.27 12.27 9.19
C THR A 126 -8.28 13.37 9.59
N LYS A 127 -7.01 13.22 9.21
CA LYS A 127 -5.98 14.26 9.40
C LYS A 127 -5.18 14.53 8.12
N PRO A 128 -4.88 15.79 7.81
CA PRO A 128 -3.99 16.13 6.71
C PRO A 128 -2.53 15.97 7.11
N PHE A 129 -1.72 15.36 6.24
CA PHE A 129 -0.26 15.31 6.39
C PHE A 129 0.43 15.74 5.12
N TYR A 130 1.63 16.30 5.29
CA TYR A 130 2.57 16.50 4.21
C TYR A 130 3.40 15.22 4.03
N LEU A 131 3.51 14.78 2.80
CA LEU A 131 4.23 13.60 2.39
C LEU A 131 5.42 14.04 1.55
N VAL A 132 6.60 13.61 1.95
CA VAL A 132 7.83 13.93 1.23
C VAL A 132 8.50 12.64 0.79
N LEU A 133 8.86 12.63 -0.48
CA LEU A 133 9.62 11.59 -1.13
C LEU A 133 10.97 12.20 -1.55
N ASP A 134 12.05 11.80 -0.89
CA ASP A 134 13.40 12.32 -1.13
C ASP A 134 14.26 11.43 -2.04
N ASN A 135 15.33 12.02 -2.59
CA ASN A 135 16.32 11.36 -3.45
C ASN A 135 15.85 10.98 -4.88
N TYR A 136 14.91 11.73 -5.47
CA TYR A 136 14.33 11.39 -6.78
C TYR A 136 14.91 12.15 -7.99
N GLY A 137 15.82 13.10 -7.77
CA GLY A 137 16.61 13.75 -8.83
C GLY A 137 15.91 14.88 -9.59
N ASN A 138 16.57 15.40 -10.64
CA ASN A 138 16.17 16.63 -11.30
C ASN A 138 15.26 16.45 -12.54
N SER A 139 13.96 16.16 -12.38
CA SER A 139 12.98 16.38 -13.45
C SER A 139 11.85 17.34 -13.02
N GLN A 140 11.87 18.59 -13.50
CA GLN A 140 10.84 19.61 -13.19
C GLN A 140 9.64 19.55 -14.17
N ASP A 141 9.79 18.85 -15.31
CA ASP A 141 8.79 18.81 -16.39
C ASP A 141 8.34 17.39 -16.80
N ALA A 142 8.56 16.40 -15.93
CA ALA A 142 8.05 15.06 -16.16
C ALA A 142 6.63 14.89 -15.59
N SER A 143 5.84 14.06 -16.27
CA SER A 143 4.68 13.39 -15.69
C SER A 143 5.11 12.03 -15.18
N GLY A 144 4.28 11.39 -14.36
CA GLY A 144 4.63 10.10 -13.81
C GLY A 144 3.64 9.59 -12.79
N THR A 145 4.05 8.55 -12.09
CA THR A 145 3.29 7.86 -11.06
C THR A 145 4.11 7.81 -9.78
N ILE A 146 3.51 8.25 -8.68
CA ILE A 146 4.04 8.10 -7.33
C ILE A 146 3.36 6.89 -6.70
N THR A 147 4.14 6.01 -6.11
CA THR A 147 3.67 4.89 -5.31
C THR A 147 4.18 5.09 -3.89
N ILE A 148 3.26 5.20 -2.93
CA ILE A 148 3.55 5.37 -1.51
C ILE A 148 3.17 4.07 -0.83
N ALA A 149 4.11 3.53 -0.06
CA ALA A 149 3.88 2.37 0.78
C ALA A 149 4.16 2.73 2.23
N PHE A 150 3.21 2.39 3.10
CA PHE A 150 3.30 2.60 4.53
C PHE A 150 2.71 1.40 5.27
N LYS A 151 3.17 1.18 6.49
CA LYS A 151 2.64 0.14 7.36
C LYS A 151 1.61 0.76 8.29
N VAL A 152 0.50 0.04 8.47
CA VAL A 152 -0.54 0.39 9.41
C VAL A 152 -0.65 -0.74 10.42
N THR A 153 -0.62 -0.39 11.70
CA THR A 153 -0.77 -1.31 12.81
C THR A 153 -2.02 -0.92 13.60
N ASP A 154 -2.94 -1.86 13.78
CA ASP A 154 -4.06 -1.70 14.69
C ASP A 154 -3.55 -1.80 16.13
N ASN A 155 -3.77 -0.77 16.94
CA ASN A 155 -3.24 -0.71 18.31
C ASN A 155 -4.00 -1.63 19.28
N VAL A 156 -5.18 -2.11 18.91
CA VAL A 156 -6.00 -3.03 19.73
C VAL A 156 -5.61 -4.48 19.47
N THR A 157 -5.52 -4.86 18.19
CA THR A 157 -5.21 -6.25 17.83
C THR A 157 -3.70 -6.52 17.69
N GLY A 158 -2.90 -5.47 17.48
CA GLY A 158 -1.48 -5.57 17.14
C GLY A 158 -1.23 -6.04 15.69
N GLU A 159 -2.29 -6.30 14.92
CA GLU A 159 -2.16 -6.72 13.53
C GLU A 159 -1.61 -5.59 12.69
N SER A 160 -0.75 -5.94 11.75
CA SER A 160 -0.11 -4.97 10.86
C SER A 160 -0.32 -5.35 9.41
N MET A 161 -0.58 -4.35 8.58
CA MET A 161 -0.68 -4.51 7.13
C MET A 161 0.11 -3.44 6.39
N THR A 162 0.66 -3.80 5.24
CA THR A 162 1.22 -2.83 4.30
C THR A 162 0.09 -2.31 3.43
N GLN A 163 -0.03 -0.99 3.35
CA GLN A 163 -0.93 -0.32 2.43
C GLN A 163 -0.12 0.42 1.38
N VAL A 164 -0.59 0.32 0.14
CA VAL A 164 0.03 0.94 -1.02
C VAL A 164 -1.00 1.85 -1.67
N PHE A 165 -0.58 3.06 -1.98
CA PHE A 165 -1.39 4.06 -2.62
C PHE A 165 -0.62 4.69 -3.76
N THR A 166 -1.27 4.79 -4.91
CA THR A 166 -0.64 5.18 -6.16
C THR A 166 -1.35 6.36 -6.76
N VAL A 167 -0.61 7.40 -7.12
CA VAL A 167 -1.16 8.60 -7.77
C VAL A 167 -0.35 9.00 -8.98
N ARG A 168 -1.09 9.29 -10.06
CA ARG A 168 -0.53 9.86 -11.26
C ARG A 168 -0.48 11.39 -11.16
N PHE A 169 0.61 11.98 -11.62
CA PHE A 169 0.76 13.42 -11.73
C PHE A 169 1.00 13.87 -13.17
N PRO A 170 0.46 15.04 -13.56
CA PRO A 170 0.69 15.62 -14.87
C PRO A 170 2.06 16.31 -14.94
N LYS A 171 2.45 16.72 -16.15
CA LYS A 171 3.61 17.58 -16.36
C LYS A 171 3.40 18.96 -15.72
N GLY A 172 4.49 19.69 -15.51
CA GLY A 172 4.46 21.07 -15.01
C GLY A 172 4.28 21.16 -13.49
N ILE A 173 4.94 20.27 -12.74
CA ILE A 173 4.99 20.38 -11.28
C ILE A 173 5.71 21.68 -10.91
N ILE A 174 5.04 22.51 -10.12
CA ILE A 174 5.57 23.81 -9.69
C ILE A 174 6.63 23.59 -8.59
N GLY A 175 7.63 24.48 -8.53
CA GLY A 175 8.56 24.52 -7.41
C GLY A 175 7.84 24.81 -6.09
N CYS A 176 8.20 24.12 -5.00
CA CYS A 176 7.59 24.34 -3.69
C CYS A 176 7.82 25.75 -3.12
N ASP A 177 8.79 26.49 -3.66
CA ASP A 177 9.06 27.91 -3.38
C ASP A 177 8.02 28.87 -3.95
N LYS A 178 7.12 28.38 -4.83
CA LYS A 178 6.13 29.20 -5.55
C LYS A 178 4.68 28.89 -5.19
N LEU A 179 4.45 28.01 -4.20
CA LEU A 179 3.14 27.66 -3.66
C LEU A 179 2.90 28.39 -2.33
#